data_AF-A0A0C7QW25-F1
#
_entry.id   AF-A0A0C7QW25-F1
#
_cell.length_a   1.000
_cell.length_b   1.000
_cell.length_c   1.000
_cell.angle_alpha   90.00
_cell.angle_beta   90.00
_cell.angle_gamma   90.00
#
_symmetry.space_group_name_H-M   'P 1'
#
loop_
_entity.id
_entity.type
_entity.pdbx_description
1 polymer ?
#
loop_
_entity_poly.entity_id
_entity_poly.type
_entity_poly.pdbx_seq_one_letter_code
_entity_poly.pdbx_strand_id
1 'polypeptide(L)'
;MKDKIDFNNVILVGHSRGGQNLFLANKTLKEMRLNIKGNISIAPANYWQDFNNYDDIPTGIILPQLDGDVITLDVRNIFDKIRLQKRSSDLQLLYLYSANHNNFNSAIFGENNSFVDSKGNTLKEPMSIKEQQNFTSKYIVNFAKSCIEKGNLSEVVPSEGGTLYNQKVLMSFLKGKSKVLFDTTSDSDSKIISGSFKKIIASTDNKKNTAGNVRLPGVLDNYPLISLEFKNTSDKVNFKLPESNNFTKFDTISFEIMQDSTNPINKGKNQMLDITLTNKNGKFHTISTPKDTYSLQYQPGKMTSIALRDEYAKTMYSNITPLSTLMIPLSEFNNKVDLSKISTVEISPSKSTGQGSFILQNMYLSYINNNSKAKSLNLNSIIIYVLAFTVSLIILFILIRKIIKHKTN
;
A
#
# COMPACT_ATOMS: atom_id res chain seq x y z
N MET A 1 0.77 -40.03 9.44
CA MET A 1 1.03 -38.66 8.92
C MET A 1 1.83 -38.63 7.63
N LYS A 2 2.51 -39.73 7.23
CA LYS A 2 3.13 -39.86 5.90
C LYS A 2 2.11 -39.51 4.81
N ASP A 3 2.51 -38.65 3.88
CA ASP A 3 1.76 -38.16 2.71
C ASP A 3 0.47 -37.36 2.99
N LYS A 4 0.28 -36.86 4.23
CA LYS A 4 -0.85 -35.99 4.59
C LYS A 4 -0.50 -34.51 4.71
N ILE A 5 0.79 -34.18 4.85
CA ILE A 5 1.29 -32.82 5.08
C ILE A 5 2.45 -32.56 4.14
N ASP A 6 2.41 -31.43 3.43
CA ASP A 6 3.51 -30.96 2.62
C ASP A 6 4.42 -30.01 3.43
N PHE A 7 5.49 -30.57 3.99
CA PHE A 7 6.47 -29.79 4.75
C PHE A 7 7.35 -28.87 3.88
N ASN A 8 7.24 -28.94 2.54
CA ASN A 8 7.93 -28.04 1.62
C ASN A 8 7.15 -26.75 1.33
N ASN A 9 5.87 -26.69 1.70
CA ASN A 9 4.98 -25.57 1.42
C ASN A 9 4.24 -25.12 2.69
N VAL A 10 5.00 -24.61 3.65
CA VAL A 10 4.45 -24.16 4.94
C VAL A 10 4.23 -22.65 4.94
N ILE A 11 3.04 -22.20 5.32
CA ILE A 11 2.71 -20.79 5.56
C ILE A 11 2.43 -20.62 7.05
N LEU A 12 3.09 -19.64 7.69
CA LEU A 12 2.83 -19.31 9.08
C LEU A 12 1.85 -18.15 9.17
N VAL A 13 0.82 -18.32 9.99
CA VAL A 13 -0.18 -17.28 10.26
C VAL A 13 -0.27 -17.11 11.76
N GLY A 14 -0.17 -15.88 12.24
CA GLY A 14 -0.27 -15.55 13.66
C GLY A 14 -1.10 -14.30 13.89
N HIS A 15 -1.90 -14.30 14.96
CA HIS A 15 -2.67 -13.14 15.42
C HIS A 15 -2.10 -12.57 16.72
N SER A 16 -2.13 -11.24 16.90
CA SER A 16 -1.70 -10.58 18.15
C SER A 16 -0.27 -10.99 18.56
N ARG A 17 -0.07 -11.49 19.77
CA ARG A 17 1.22 -12.07 20.22
C ARG A 17 1.72 -13.19 19.30
N GLY A 18 0.83 -14.02 18.77
CA GLY A 18 1.15 -15.04 17.77
C GLY A 18 1.68 -14.43 16.46
N GLY A 19 1.19 -13.25 16.10
CA GLY A 19 1.64 -12.46 14.95
C GLY A 19 3.09 -11.97 15.09
N GLN A 20 3.54 -11.65 16.30
CA GLN A 20 4.96 -11.35 16.55
C GLN A 20 5.79 -12.64 16.66
N ASN A 21 5.27 -13.66 17.34
CA ASN A 21 5.99 -14.91 17.63
C ASN A 21 6.35 -15.73 16.37
N LEU A 22 5.66 -15.52 15.24
CA LEU A 22 6.01 -16.20 13.99
C LEU A 22 7.45 -15.91 13.54
N PHE A 23 7.98 -14.71 13.85
CA PHE A 23 9.36 -14.34 13.50
C PHE A 23 10.39 -15.07 14.37
N LEU A 24 10.02 -15.46 15.59
CA LEU A 24 10.82 -16.37 16.42
C LEU A 24 10.76 -17.82 15.91
N ALA A 25 9.55 -18.26 15.54
CA ALA A 25 9.30 -19.64 15.15
C ALA A 25 10.05 -20.04 13.87
N ASN A 26 10.24 -19.12 12.93
CA ASN A 26 10.92 -19.39 11.66
C ASN A 26 12.25 -20.13 11.83
N LYS A 27 13.11 -19.67 12.76
CA LYS A 27 14.42 -20.27 13.00
C LYS A 27 14.30 -21.72 13.44
N THR A 28 13.49 -21.97 14.47
CA THR A 28 13.26 -23.32 15.00
C THR A 28 12.63 -24.24 13.96
N LEU A 29 11.64 -23.76 13.20
CA LEU A 29 10.95 -24.55 12.18
C LEU A 29 11.89 -24.89 11.01
N LYS A 30 12.79 -23.98 10.65
CA LYS A 30 13.85 -24.23 9.66
C LYS A 30 14.84 -25.29 10.14
N GLU A 31 15.23 -25.26 11.42
CA GLU A 31 16.07 -26.31 12.04
C GLU A 31 15.37 -27.68 12.05
N MET A 32 14.04 -27.69 12.17
CA MET A 32 13.19 -28.88 11.99
C MET A 32 12.98 -29.29 10.53
N ARG A 33 13.68 -28.67 9.57
CA ARG A 33 13.63 -28.94 8.12
C ARG A 33 12.28 -28.61 7.48
N LEU A 34 11.52 -27.66 8.04
CA LEU A 34 10.32 -27.12 7.42
C LEU A 34 10.68 -25.98 6.46
N ASN A 35 10.10 -25.98 5.27
CA ASN A 35 10.29 -24.92 4.29
C ASN A 35 9.16 -23.89 4.42
N ILE A 36 9.44 -22.83 5.18
CA ILE A 36 8.51 -21.72 5.35
C ILE A 36 8.50 -20.86 4.08
N LYS A 37 7.38 -20.85 3.37
CA LYS A 37 7.16 -20.10 2.12
C LYS A 37 6.63 -18.70 2.33
N GLY A 38 6.12 -18.38 3.52
CA GLY A 38 5.68 -17.04 3.84
C GLY A 38 5.02 -16.91 5.20
N ASN A 39 4.93 -15.65 5.63
CA ASN A 39 4.48 -15.25 6.95
C ASN A 39 3.32 -14.26 6.85
N ILE A 40 2.26 -14.49 7.61
CA ILE A 40 1.12 -13.57 7.73
C ILE A 40 0.96 -13.20 9.21
N SER A 41 1.27 -11.94 9.50
CA SER A 41 1.19 -11.35 10.83
C SER A 41 -0.07 -10.48 10.94
N ILE A 42 -1.08 -10.96 11.66
CA ILE A 42 -2.41 -10.32 11.74
C ILE A 42 -2.54 -9.56 13.06
N ALA A 43 -2.81 -8.27 13.00
CA ALA A 43 -2.91 -7.40 14.17
C ALA A 43 -1.85 -7.72 15.24
N PRO A 44 -0.56 -7.86 14.85
CA PRO A 44 0.45 -8.29 15.80
C PRO A 44 0.53 -7.33 16.97
N ALA A 45 1.08 -7.79 18.09
CA ALA A 45 1.37 -6.95 19.24
C ALA A 45 2.88 -6.93 19.51
N ASN A 46 3.46 -5.76 19.77
CA ASN A 46 4.90 -5.61 19.97
C ASN A 46 5.31 -5.78 21.44
N TYR A 47 5.18 -7.00 21.97
CA TYR A 47 5.52 -7.31 23.37
C TYR A 47 7.00 -7.65 23.57
N TRP A 48 7.65 -8.16 22.55
CA TRP A 48 9.06 -8.54 22.61
C TRP A 48 9.96 -7.45 22.06
N GLN A 49 11.21 -7.44 22.51
CA GLN A 49 12.24 -6.62 21.88
C GLN A 49 12.34 -6.98 20.40
N ASP A 50 12.51 -5.96 19.57
CA ASP A 50 12.66 -6.15 18.14
C ASP A 50 13.83 -7.07 17.79
N PHE A 51 13.64 -7.85 16.73
CA PHE A 51 14.68 -8.73 16.21
C PHE A 51 15.77 -7.92 15.50
N ASN A 52 17.02 -8.30 15.71
CA ASN A 52 18.15 -7.70 15.01
C ASN A 52 18.08 -7.94 13.50
N ASN A 53 17.52 -9.09 13.08
CA ASN A 53 17.28 -9.44 11.68
C ASN A 53 15.99 -10.26 11.56
N TYR A 54 15.28 -10.07 10.44
CA TYR A 54 14.09 -10.83 10.05
C TYR A 54 14.39 -11.65 8.79
N ASP A 55 13.92 -12.90 8.76
CA ASP A 55 14.14 -13.80 7.62
C ASP A 55 13.65 -13.23 6.28
N ASP A 56 14.39 -13.49 5.20
CA ASP A 56 14.09 -13.06 3.83
C ASP A 56 13.03 -13.96 3.16
N ILE A 57 11.84 -14.01 3.76
CA ILE A 57 10.66 -14.73 3.26
C ILE A 57 9.49 -13.77 2.96
N PRO A 58 8.61 -14.09 2.00
CA PRO A 58 7.43 -13.28 1.72
C PRO A 58 6.62 -13.04 2.99
N THR A 59 6.32 -11.78 3.30
CA THR A 59 5.68 -11.41 4.57
C THR A 59 4.54 -10.44 4.34
N GLY A 60 3.37 -10.73 4.88
CA GLY A 60 2.21 -9.84 4.95
C GLY A 60 1.89 -9.46 6.38
N ILE A 61 1.66 -8.18 6.65
CA ILE A 61 1.30 -7.66 7.97
C ILE A 61 -0.06 -6.96 7.83
N ILE A 62 -1.06 -7.32 8.65
CA ILE A 62 -2.36 -6.65 8.68
C ILE A 62 -2.45 -5.76 9.92
N LEU A 63 -2.66 -4.46 9.71
CA LEU A 63 -2.98 -3.47 10.75
C LEU A 63 -4.49 -3.17 10.74
N PRO A 64 -5.24 -3.53 11.79
CA PRO A 64 -6.63 -3.10 11.92
C PRO A 64 -6.70 -1.62 12.32
N GLN A 65 -7.57 -0.84 11.65
CA GLN A 65 -7.74 0.59 11.96
C GLN A 65 -8.20 0.86 13.40
N LEU A 66 -9.11 0.02 13.92
CA LEU A 66 -9.74 0.17 15.22
C LEU A 66 -9.19 -0.89 16.18
N ASP A 67 -7.86 -0.99 16.27
CA ASP A 67 -7.16 -1.97 17.08
C ASP A 67 -7.33 -1.70 18.59
N GLY A 68 -8.26 -2.42 19.23
CA GLY A 68 -8.60 -2.35 20.66
C GLY A 68 -7.42 -2.44 21.62
N ASP A 69 -6.51 -3.33 21.28
CA ASP A 69 -5.51 -3.85 22.21
C ASP A 69 -4.15 -3.17 21.98
N VAL A 70 -3.88 -2.76 20.74
CA VAL A 70 -2.66 -2.09 20.27
C VAL A 70 -3.02 -0.73 19.68
N ILE A 71 -3.48 0.17 20.54
CA ILE A 71 -4.09 1.47 20.18
C ILE A 71 -3.19 2.43 19.39
N THR A 72 -1.87 2.23 19.42
CA THR A 72 -0.88 3.04 18.68
C THR A 72 -0.49 2.42 17.34
N LEU A 73 -0.91 1.18 17.07
CA LEU A 73 -0.47 0.39 15.92
C LEU A 73 1.06 0.33 15.82
N ASP A 74 1.72 0.17 16.97
CA ASP A 74 3.18 0.12 17.14
C ASP A 74 3.89 -0.91 16.25
N VAL A 75 3.15 -1.86 15.71
CA VAL A 75 3.72 -2.92 14.88
C VAL A 75 3.98 -2.52 13.43
N ARG A 76 3.64 -1.28 13.04
CA ARG A 76 4.26 -0.65 11.86
C ARG A 76 5.79 -0.71 11.93
N ASN A 77 6.38 -0.62 13.13
CA ASN A 77 7.84 -0.71 13.32
C ASN A 77 8.44 -2.02 12.80
N ILE A 78 7.72 -3.14 12.89
CA ILE A 78 8.18 -4.41 12.33
C ILE A 78 8.31 -4.29 10.81
N PHE A 79 7.31 -3.72 10.13
CA PHE A 79 7.39 -3.47 8.69
C PHE A 79 8.59 -2.56 8.35
N ASP A 80 8.75 -1.44 9.05
CA ASP A 80 9.84 -0.50 8.77
C ASP A 80 11.23 -1.10 9.06
N LYS A 81 11.36 -2.00 10.03
CA LYS A 81 12.63 -2.73 10.23
C LYS A 81 12.89 -3.72 9.11
N ILE A 82 11.88 -4.51 8.72
CA ILE A 82 12.03 -5.48 7.65
C ILE A 82 12.36 -4.77 6.33
N ARG A 83 11.70 -3.64 6.02
CA ARG A 83 11.87 -2.92 4.75
C ARG A 83 13.28 -2.36 4.54
N LEU A 84 14.00 -2.04 5.62
CA LEU A 84 15.36 -1.50 5.58
C LEU A 84 16.41 -2.58 5.31
N GLN A 85 16.07 -3.86 5.44
CA GLN A 85 16.97 -4.95 5.13
C GLN A 85 17.07 -5.16 3.61
N LYS A 86 18.24 -5.61 3.14
CA LYS A 86 18.37 -6.11 1.77
C LYS A 86 17.60 -7.42 1.65
N ARG A 87 16.59 -7.45 0.79
CA ARG A 87 15.65 -8.58 0.66
C ARG A 87 15.41 -8.98 -0.78
N SER A 88 15.26 -10.27 -0.99
CA SER A 88 14.82 -10.87 -2.25
C SER A 88 13.33 -11.18 -2.25
N SER A 89 12.71 -11.25 -1.06
CA SER A 89 11.30 -11.57 -0.88
C SER A 89 10.43 -10.34 -0.69
N ASP A 90 9.17 -10.48 -1.08
CA ASP A 90 8.15 -9.44 -1.02
C ASP A 90 7.70 -9.13 0.42
N LEU A 91 7.34 -7.88 0.69
CA LEU A 91 6.84 -7.42 1.99
C LEU A 91 5.62 -6.53 1.79
N GLN A 92 4.51 -6.87 2.47
CA GLN A 92 3.27 -6.10 2.45
C GLN A 92 2.88 -5.64 3.86
N LEU A 93 2.40 -4.40 3.95
CA LEU A 93 1.65 -3.88 5.09
C LEU A 93 0.26 -3.49 4.60
N LEU A 94 -0.77 -4.14 5.12
CA LEU A 94 -2.16 -3.89 4.79
C LEU A 94 -2.84 -3.22 5.98
N TYR A 95 -3.29 -1.98 5.80
CA TYR A 95 -4.14 -1.30 6.75
C TYR A 95 -5.60 -1.54 6.39
N LEU A 96 -6.33 -2.27 7.24
CA LEU A 96 -7.72 -2.64 7.01
C LEU A 96 -8.64 -1.66 7.73
N TYR A 97 -9.38 -0.88 6.94
CA TYR A 97 -10.33 0.10 7.50
C TYR A 97 -11.43 -0.59 8.29
N SER A 98 -11.84 0.07 9.37
CA SER A 98 -12.87 -0.40 10.31
C SER A 98 -12.59 -1.77 10.97
N ALA A 99 -11.46 -2.44 10.71
CA ALA A 99 -11.17 -3.70 11.36
C ALA A 99 -10.83 -3.48 12.84
N ASN A 100 -11.27 -4.42 13.67
CA ASN A 100 -11.01 -4.48 15.10
C ASN A 100 -9.95 -5.55 15.41
N HIS A 101 -9.21 -5.41 16.51
CA HIS A 101 -8.19 -6.39 16.92
C HIS A 101 -8.75 -7.80 17.11
N ASN A 102 -9.89 -7.94 17.77
CA ASN A 102 -10.44 -9.23 18.19
C ASN A 102 -11.34 -9.88 17.14
N ASN A 103 -11.88 -9.10 16.21
CA ASN A 103 -12.74 -9.62 15.13
C ASN A 103 -12.02 -10.54 14.13
N PHE A 104 -10.69 -10.75 14.26
CA PHE A 104 -9.94 -11.77 13.51
C PHE A 104 -10.07 -13.18 14.09
N ASN A 105 -10.44 -13.31 15.37
CA ASN A 105 -10.56 -14.60 16.05
C ASN A 105 -12.02 -14.96 16.34
N SER A 106 -12.26 -16.19 16.80
CA SER A 106 -13.59 -16.72 17.12
C SER A 106 -13.78 -17.09 18.60
N ALA A 107 -12.80 -16.77 19.45
CA ALA A 107 -12.72 -17.26 20.82
C ALA A 107 -12.82 -16.14 21.87
N ILE A 108 -12.28 -14.96 21.55
CA ILE A 108 -12.34 -13.77 22.39
C ILE A 108 -13.45 -12.89 21.83
N PHE A 109 -14.60 -12.92 22.49
CA PHE A 109 -15.73 -12.05 22.21
C PHE A 109 -15.64 -10.82 23.10
N GLY A 110 -15.69 -9.64 22.50
CA GLY A 110 -15.74 -8.38 23.22
C GLY A 110 -15.41 -7.20 22.32
N GLU A 111 -16.25 -6.17 22.38
CA GLU A 111 -15.98 -4.87 21.76
C GLU A 111 -14.89 -4.14 22.56
N ASN A 112 -13.63 -4.55 22.40
CA ASN A 112 -12.52 -3.64 22.73
C ASN A 112 -12.45 -2.61 21.60
N ASN A 113 -13.36 -1.63 21.64
CA ASN A 113 -13.33 -0.49 20.73
C ASN A 113 -12.26 0.48 21.22
N SER A 114 -11.11 0.54 20.54
CA SER A 114 -9.99 1.43 20.89
C SER A 114 -10.16 2.87 20.49
N PHE A 115 -11.24 3.19 19.81
CA PHE A 115 -11.48 4.52 19.29
C PHE A 115 -12.56 5.22 20.09
N VAL A 116 -12.23 5.48 21.35
CA VAL A 116 -13.02 6.35 22.24
C VAL A 116 -12.36 7.72 22.34
N ASP A 117 -13.15 8.80 22.30
CA ASP A 117 -12.63 10.14 22.60
C ASP A 117 -12.35 10.32 24.09
N SER A 118 -11.86 11.51 24.49
CA SER A 118 -11.61 11.83 25.91
C SER A 118 -12.85 11.77 26.81
N LYS A 119 -14.05 11.64 26.23
CA LYS A 119 -15.33 11.50 26.93
C LYS A 119 -15.87 10.06 26.89
N GLY A 120 -15.13 9.12 26.30
CA GLY A 120 -15.53 7.72 26.19
C GLY A 120 -16.45 7.39 25.00
N ASN A 121 -16.65 8.30 24.05
CA ASN A 121 -17.55 8.05 22.92
C ASN A 121 -16.86 7.23 21.83
N THR A 122 -17.46 6.10 21.41
CA THR A 122 -17.03 5.37 20.21
C THR A 122 -17.11 6.28 18.98
N LEU A 123 -15.95 6.55 18.37
CA LEU A 123 -15.84 7.45 17.22
C LEU A 123 -16.21 6.78 15.90
N LYS A 124 -16.19 5.45 15.85
CA LYS A 124 -16.48 4.66 14.64
C LYS A 124 -16.82 3.22 14.96
N GLU A 125 -17.88 2.71 14.34
CA GLU A 125 -18.27 1.30 14.44
C GLU A 125 -17.27 0.36 13.71
N PRO A 126 -16.90 -0.77 14.32
CA PRO A 126 -16.07 -1.77 13.67
C PRO A 126 -16.82 -2.54 12.57
N MET A 127 -16.05 -3.05 11.61
CA MET A 127 -16.50 -4.02 10.63
C MET A 127 -17.05 -5.25 11.36
N SER A 128 -18.14 -5.82 10.84
CA SER A 128 -18.72 -7.02 11.45
C SER A 128 -17.72 -8.17 11.49
N ILE A 129 -17.78 -9.00 12.54
CA ILE A 129 -16.90 -10.16 12.73
C ILE A 129 -16.87 -11.04 11.46
N LYS A 130 -18.04 -11.34 10.90
CA LYS A 130 -18.16 -12.19 9.71
C LYS A 130 -17.49 -11.58 8.47
N GLU A 131 -17.63 -10.27 8.25
CA GLU A 131 -17.00 -9.59 7.13
C GLU A 131 -15.47 -9.58 7.28
N GLN A 132 -14.97 -9.28 8.49
CA GLN A 132 -13.53 -9.24 8.76
C GLN A 132 -12.88 -10.62 8.65
N GLN A 133 -13.52 -11.66 9.18
CA GLN A 133 -13.05 -13.05 9.05
C GLN A 133 -13.08 -13.52 7.58
N ASN A 134 -14.10 -13.13 6.81
CA ASN A 134 -14.18 -13.44 5.37
C ASN A 134 -13.08 -12.72 4.58
N PHE A 135 -12.80 -11.45 4.86
CA PHE A 135 -11.66 -10.74 4.28
C PHE A 135 -10.35 -11.47 4.59
N THR A 136 -10.13 -11.79 5.86
CA THR A 136 -8.88 -12.39 6.36
C THR A 136 -8.65 -13.77 5.76
N SER A 137 -9.70 -14.59 5.69
CA SER A 137 -9.64 -15.92 5.08
C SER A 137 -9.24 -15.84 3.60
N LYS A 138 -9.85 -14.92 2.84
CA LYS A 138 -9.49 -14.70 1.42
C LYS A 138 -8.06 -14.19 1.26
N TYR A 139 -7.63 -13.27 2.11
CA TYR A 139 -6.25 -12.78 2.10
C TYR A 139 -5.26 -13.91 2.36
N ILE A 140 -5.48 -14.72 3.42
CA ILE A 140 -4.61 -15.86 3.76
C ILE A 140 -4.50 -16.84 2.60
N VAL A 141 -5.63 -17.25 2.01
CA VAL A 141 -5.65 -18.22 0.90
C VAL A 141 -4.91 -17.69 -0.32
N ASN A 142 -5.17 -16.45 -0.73
CA ASN A 142 -4.53 -15.87 -1.91
C ASN A 142 -3.04 -15.58 -1.67
N PHE A 143 -2.68 -15.12 -0.47
CA PHE A 143 -1.27 -14.96 -0.06
C PHE A 143 -0.54 -16.31 -0.13
N ALA A 144 -1.09 -17.35 0.50
CA ALA A 144 -0.50 -18.68 0.53
C ALA A 144 -0.31 -19.22 -0.90
N LYS A 145 -1.34 -19.11 -1.73
CA LYS A 145 -1.29 -19.51 -3.14
C LYS A 145 -0.20 -18.76 -3.91
N SER A 146 -0.12 -17.43 -3.75
CA SER A 146 0.86 -16.60 -4.43
C SER A 146 2.30 -16.93 -4.00
N CYS A 147 2.53 -17.16 -2.71
CA CYS A 147 3.83 -17.57 -2.18
C CYS A 147 4.25 -18.96 -2.67
N ILE A 148 3.35 -19.95 -2.63
CA ILE A 148 3.64 -21.34 -2.98
C ILE A 148 3.85 -21.49 -4.48
N GLU A 149 2.94 -20.94 -5.30
CA GLU A 149 2.94 -21.15 -6.74
C GLU A 149 3.91 -20.20 -7.47
N LYS A 150 4.07 -18.96 -6.98
CA LYS A 150 4.75 -17.88 -7.71
C LYS A 150 5.96 -17.31 -6.96
N GLY A 151 6.14 -17.66 -5.68
CA GLY A 151 7.22 -17.15 -4.84
C GLY A 151 7.17 -15.65 -4.59
N ASN A 152 6.02 -15.00 -4.80
CA ASN A 152 5.88 -13.55 -4.72
C ASN A 152 4.44 -13.12 -4.43
N LEU A 153 4.19 -11.83 -4.19
CA LEU A 153 2.90 -11.26 -3.75
C LEU A 153 2.29 -10.27 -4.75
N SER A 154 2.78 -10.22 -5.99
CA SER A 154 2.33 -9.25 -7.00
C SER A 154 0.83 -9.32 -7.32
N GLU A 155 0.18 -10.47 -7.07
CA GLU A 155 -1.25 -10.66 -7.35
C GLU A 155 -2.16 -10.37 -6.15
N VAL A 156 -1.58 -10.13 -4.98
CA VAL A 156 -2.31 -9.85 -3.75
C VAL A 156 -2.20 -8.35 -3.47
N VAL A 157 -2.77 -7.54 -4.36
CA VAL A 157 -2.73 -6.07 -4.29
C VAL A 157 -4.14 -5.50 -4.41
N PRO A 158 -4.46 -4.35 -3.77
CA PRO A 158 -5.76 -3.73 -3.91
C PRO A 158 -5.96 -3.15 -5.31
N SER A 159 -7.21 -2.83 -5.64
CA SER A 159 -7.51 -1.95 -6.77
C SER A 159 -6.87 -0.56 -6.59
N GLU A 160 -6.81 0.21 -7.68
CA GLU A 160 -6.29 1.59 -7.67
C GLU A 160 -7.03 2.50 -6.67
N GLY A 161 -8.32 2.25 -6.46
CA GLY A 161 -9.15 2.91 -5.45
C GLY A 161 -8.97 2.42 -4.01
N GLY A 162 -8.12 1.41 -3.79
CA GLY A 162 -7.82 0.88 -2.46
C GLY A 162 -8.86 -0.13 -1.96
N THR A 163 -9.40 -0.96 -2.85
CA THR A 163 -10.33 -2.04 -2.47
C THR A 163 -9.68 -3.40 -2.66
N LEU A 164 -9.74 -4.25 -1.64
CA LEU A 164 -9.33 -5.65 -1.70
C LEU A 164 -10.42 -6.52 -1.04
N TYR A 165 -10.90 -7.55 -1.74
CA TYR A 165 -12.00 -8.42 -1.29
C TYR A 165 -13.25 -7.66 -0.80
N ASN A 166 -13.63 -6.60 -1.52
CA ASN A 166 -14.75 -5.70 -1.23
C ASN A 166 -14.58 -4.87 0.06
N GLN A 167 -13.36 -4.80 0.62
CA GLN A 167 -13.05 -3.96 1.78
C GLN A 167 -12.07 -2.87 1.39
N LYS A 168 -12.23 -1.69 2.00
CA LYS A 168 -11.28 -0.59 1.82
C LYS A 168 -10.00 -0.92 2.57
N VAL A 169 -8.85 -0.69 1.92
CA VAL A 169 -7.52 -0.90 2.48
C VAL A 169 -6.55 0.19 2.03
N LEU A 170 -5.50 0.43 2.81
CA LEU A 170 -4.24 1.00 2.30
C LEU A 170 -3.20 -0.11 2.28
N MET A 171 -2.30 -0.10 1.29
CA MET A 171 -1.22 -1.07 1.20
C MET A 171 0.12 -0.39 0.96
N SER A 172 1.09 -0.69 1.83
CA SER A 172 2.51 -0.56 1.50
C SER A 172 2.98 -1.90 0.93
N PHE A 173 3.67 -1.88 -0.21
CA PHE A 173 4.16 -3.10 -0.86
C PHE A 173 5.57 -2.91 -1.38
N LEU A 174 6.55 -3.41 -0.63
CA LEU A 174 7.93 -3.49 -1.07
C LEU A 174 8.16 -4.81 -1.83
N LYS A 175 8.43 -4.70 -3.13
CA LYS A 175 8.83 -5.84 -3.95
C LYS A 175 10.24 -6.30 -3.57
N GLY A 176 10.46 -7.61 -3.51
CA GLY A 176 11.80 -8.17 -3.36
C GLY A 176 12.74 -7.74 -4.49
N LYS A 177 14.03 -7.55 -4.18
CA LYS A 177 15.06 -7.06 -5.12
C LYS A 177 14.78 -5.65 -5.69
N SER A 178 13.96 -4.86 -5.00
CA SER A 178 13.77 -3.44 -5.35
C SER A 178 15.08 -2.66 -5.24
N LYS A 179 15.21 -1.62 -6.07
CA LYS A 179 16.32 -0.66 -6.01
C LYS A 179 15.84 0.64 -5.38
N VAL A 180 16.32 0.93 -4.18
CA VAL A 180 16.08 2.22 -3.51
C VAL A 180 16.71 3.34 -4.33
N LEU A 181 15.94 4.40 -4.58
CA LEU A 181 16.39 5.64 -5.21
C LEU A 181 16.54 6.77 -4.21
N PHE A 182 15.70 6.76 -3.16
CA PHE A 182 15.72 7.70 -2.06
C PHE A 182 15.08 7.06 -0.82
N ASP A 183 15.69 7.25 0.34
CA ASP A 183 15.08 6.91 1.63
C ASP A 183 15.41 7.98 2.68
N THR A 184 14.38 8.49 3.38
CA THR A 184 14.58 9.50 4.42
C THR A 184 15.41 9.00 5.60
N THR A 185 15.56 7.69 5.80
CA THR A 185 16.40 7.16 6.89
C THR A 185 17.90 7.18 6.58
N SER A 186 18.29 7.10 5.31
CA SER A 186 19.71 7.08 4.89
C SER A 186 20.15 8.36 4.18
N ASP A 187 19.22 9.00 3.47
CA ASP A 187 19.53 10.07 2.53
C ASP A 187 19.07 11.44 3.03
N SER A 188 18.67 11.55 4.30
CA SER A 188 18.15 12.77 4.90
C SER A 188 19.09 13.95 4.66
N ASP A 189 20.40 13.75 4.65
CA ASP A 189 21.40 14.82 4.48
C ASP A 189 22.00 14.94 3.08
N SER A 190 21.48 14.16 2.13
CA SER A 190 21.97 14.16 0.77
C SER A 190 21.47 15.38 -0.03
N LYS A 191 22.33 15.96 -0.87
CA LYS A 191 21.99 17.08 -1.79
C LYS A 191 21.13 16.63 -2.99
N ILE A 192 20.48 15.45 -2.92
CA ILE A 192 19.73 14.88 -4.04
C ILE A 192 18.37 15.53 -4.20
N ILE A 193 17.80 16.11 -3.13
CA ILE A 193 16.48 16.73 -3.13
C ILE A 193 16.57 18.26 -3.21
N SER A 194 15.70 18.87 -4.01
CA SER A 194 15.59 20.33 -4.16
C SER A 194 14.16 20.76 -4.48
N GLY A 195 13.81 22.03 -4.25
CA GLY A 195 12.47 22.57 -4.53
C GLY A 195 11.60 22.72 -3.28
N SER A 196 10.28 22.60 -3.43
CA SER A 196 9.27 22.89 -2.41
C SER A 196 9.06 21.74 -1.41
N PHE A 197 10.06 21.48 -0.56
CA PHE A 197 10.00 20.45 0.48
C PHE A 197 10.50 20.93 1.85
N LYS A 198 10.10 20.23 2.91
CA LYS A 198 10.64 20.39 4.27
C LYS A 198 10.99 19.02 4.83
N LYS A 199 12.15 18.88 5.47
CA LYS A 199 12.45 17.70 6.28
C LYS A 199 11.64 17.79 7.56
N ILE A 200 10.99 16.69 7.94
CA ILE A 200 10.19 16.61 9.16
C ILE A 200 10.50 15.29 9.87
N ILE A 201 10.26 15.26 11.17
CA ILE A 201 10.46 14.10 12.04
C ILE A 201 9.12 13.87 12.74
N ALA A 202 8.55 12.68 12.58
CA ALA A 202 7.47 12.24 13.45
C ALA A 202 8.09 11.62 14.72
N SER A 203 7.63 12.04 15.89
CA SER A 203 8.14 11.58 17.19
C SER A 203 7.02 11.61 18.23
N THR A 204 7.11 10.74 19.23
CA THR A 204 6.27 10.85 20.44
C THR A 204 6.78 11.94 21.39
N ASP A 205 8.08 12.26 21.34
CA ASP A 205 8.67 13.43 22.00
C ASP A 205 8.26 14.74 21.28
N ASN A 206 7.45 15.56 21.96
CA ASN A 206 6.97 16.85 21.47
C ASN A 206 8.11 17.82 21.10
N LYS A 207 9.29 17.71 21.72
CA LYS A 207 10.44 18.58 21.41
C LYS A 207 11.11 18.19 20.09
N LYS A 208 11.00 16.93 19.66
CA LYS A 208 11.56 16.41 18.41
C LYS A 208 10.55 16.39 17.28
N ASN A 209 9.26 16.26 17.60
CA ASN A 209 8.19 16.15 16.61
C ASN A 209 8.02 17.44 15.79
N THR A 210 8.34 17.36 14.50
CA THR A 210 8.15 18.43 13.51
C THR A 210 7.14 18.04 12.43
N ALA A 211 6.60 16.82 12.46
CA ALA A 211 5.53 16.35 11.58
C ALA A 211 4.14 16.93 11.91
N GLY A 212 4.04 17.81 12.91
CA GLY A 212 2.80 18.45 13.32
C GLY A 212 1.83 17.48 13.95
N ASN A 213 0.57 17.54 13.51
CA ASN A 213 -0.55 16.79 14.09
C ASN A 213 -0.88 15.49 13.35
N VAL A 214 -0.06 15.13 12.36
CA VAL A 214 -0.21 13.89 11.60
C VAL A 214 -0.02 12.71 12.55
N ARG A 215 -0.95 11.77 12.51
CA ARG A 215 -0.93 10.59 13.37
C ARG A 215 -0.60 9.36 12.54
N LEU A 216 0.66 8.93 12.61
CA LEU A 216 1.17 7.74 11.92
C LEU A 216 1.18 6.53 12.87
N PRO A 217 0.99 5.30 12.36
CA PRO A 217 1.01 4.10 13.17
C PRO A 217 2.43 3.83 13.66
N GLY A 218 2.54 3.55 14.95
CA GLY A 218 3.75 3.05 15.56
C GLY A 218 4.97 3.93 15.48
N VAL A 219 4.81 5.24 15.34
CA VAL A 219 5.95 6.17 15.41
C VAL A 219 6.68 6.01 16.73
N LEU A 220 7.88 5.45 16.64
CA LEU A 220 8.91 5.59 17.66
C LEU A 220 9.62 6.93 17.48
N ASP A 221 10.41 7.29 18.49
CA ASP A 221 11.24 8.49 18.46
C ASP A 221 12.12 8.54 17.19
N ASN A 222 12.21 9.73 16.57
CA ASN A 222 12.98 9.99 15.35
C ASN A 222 12.54 9.18 14.10
N TYR A 223 11.32 9.37 13.60
CA TYR A 223 10.89 8.84 12.31
C TYR A 223 11.04 9.90 11.19
N PRO A 224 12.13 9.87 10.40
CA PRO A 224 12.42 10.90 9.41
C PRO A 224 11.54 10.80 8.19
N LEU A 225 11.05 11.93 7.71
CA LEU A 225 10.11 12.08 6.61
C LEU A 225 10.41 13.37 5.84
N ILE A 226 9.82 13.52 4.66
CA ILE A 226 9.74 14.83 4.00
C ILE A 226 8.29 15.23 3.78
N SER A 227 8.00 16.49 4.07
CA SER A 227 6.75 17.14 3.69
C SER A 227 6.93 17.78 2.32
N LEU A 228 6.01 17.48 1.42
CA LEU A 228 5.88 18.10 0.10
C LEU A 228 4.67 19.04 0.19
N GLU A 229 4.91 20.35 0.12
CA GLU A 229 3.85 21.36 0.26
C GLU A 229 3.81 22.22 -1.00
N PHE A 230 2.78 22.00 -1.82
CA PHE A 230 2.58 22.70 -3.08
C PHE A 230 1.39 23.66 -2.93
N LYS A 231 1.68 24.96 -2.98
CA LYS A 231 0.69 26.04 -2.89
C LYS A 231 0.08 26.36 -4.24
N ASN A 232 0.78 26.08 -5.33
CA ASN A 232 0.31 26.29 -6.70
C ASN A 232 0.98 25.30 -7.69
N THR A 233 0.57 25.34 -8.94
CA THR A 233 1.04 24.45 -10.03
C THR A 233 2.50 24.64 -10.45
N SER A 234 3.16 25.71 -10.01
CA SER A 234 4.59 25.94 -10.28
C SER A 234 5.51 25.32 -9.24
N ASP A 235 4.96 24.99 -8.05
CA ASP A 235 5.72 24.31 -7.01
C ASP A 235 6.05 22.87 -7.42
N LYS A 236 7.28 22.47 -7.12
CA LYS A 236 7.79 21.16 -7.50
C LYS A 236 8.96 20.73 -6.62
N VAL A 237 9.16 19.42 -6.54
CA VAL A 237 10.29 18.81 -5.82
C VAL A 237 11.03 17.90 -6.78
N ASN A 238 12.34 18.08 -6.84
CA ASN A 238 13.24 17.37 -7.74
C ASN A 238 14.16 16.45 -6.94
N PHE A 239 14.19 15.18 -7.33
CA PHE A 239 15.15 14.17 -6.89
C PHE A 239 16.18 13.96 -8.00
N LYS A 240 17.36 14.52 -7.82
CA LYS A 240 18.52 14.34 -8.71
C LYS A 240 19.13 12.97 -8.45
N LEU A 241 19.07 12.12 -9.45
CA LEU A 241 19.58 10.77 -9.40
C LEU A 241 21.01 10.71 -9.96
N PRO A 242 21.89 9.85 -9.42
CA PRO A 242 23.19 9.56 -10.03
C PRO A 242 23.08 9.18 -11.52
N GLU A 243 24.06 9.57 -12.33
CA GLU A 243 24.05 9.41 -13.80
C GLU A 243 23.94 7.96 -14.29
N SER A 244 24.27 6.99 -13.43
CA SER A 244 24.24 5.55 -13.73
C SER A 244 22.85 4.90 -13.54
N ASN A 245 21.80 5.68 -13.27
CA ASN A 245 20.47 5.14 -13.00
C ASN A 245 19.75 4.66 -14.26
N ASN A 246 19.79 3.33 -14.43
CA ASN A 246 19.04 2.61 -15.45
C ASN A 246 17.74 2.02 -14.89
N PHE A 247 16.60 2.48 -15.42
CA PHE A 247 15.26 2.03 -15.04
C PHE A 247 14.76 0.87 -15.90
N THR A 248 15.43 0.50 -17.02
CA THR A 248 14.95 -0.49 -18.00
C THR A 248 14.85 -1.92 -17.46
N LYS A 249 15.43 -2.20 -16.29
CA LYS A 249 15.34 -3.51 -15.60
C LYS A 249 14.11 -3.61 -14.70
N PHE A 250 13.34 -2.54 -14.58
CA PHE A 250 12.20 -2.41 -13.70
C PHE A 250 10.97 -2.06 -14.52
N ASP A 251 9.78 -2.31 -13.99
CA ASP A 251 8.52 -1.98 -14.64
C ASP A 251 7.68 -0.95 -13.87
N THR A 252 8.10 -0.63 -12.64
CA THR A 252 7.36 0.24 -11.73
C THR A 252 8.34 1.12 -10.96
N ILE A 253 8.01 2.41 -10.85
CA ILE A 253 8.56 3.31 -9.83
C ILE A 253 7.52 3.50 -8.74
N SER A 254 7.96 3.35 -7.50
CA SER A 254 7.10 3.30 -6.32
C SER A 254 7.51 4.36 -5.32
N PHE A 255 6.51 4.92 -4.62
CA PHE A 255 6.70 5.95 -3.60
C PHE A 255 5.93 5.54 -2.35
N GLU A 256 6.61 5.47 -1.21
CA GLU A 256 5.93 5.30 0.08
C GLU A 256 5.47 6.68 0.56
N ILE A 257 4.18 6.97 0.35
CA ILE A 257 3.62 8.32 0.44
C ILE A 257 2.23 8.31 1.09
N MET A 258 1.84 9.46 1.62
CA MET A 258 0.45 9.76 1.98
C MET A 258 0.11 11.22 1.68
N GLN A 259 -1.18 11.51 1.51
CA GLN A 259 -1.70 12.87 1.61
C GLN A 259 -1.69 13.33 3.09
N ASP A 260 -1.20 14.54 3.37
CA ASP A 260 -1.32 15.15 4.71
C ASP A 260 -2.76 15.66 4.92
N SER A 261 -3.61 14.80 5.48
CA SER A 261 -5.03 15.14 5.71
C SER A 261 -5.23 16.20 6.80
N THR A 262 -4.17 16.58 7.53
CA THR A 262 -4.23 17.65 8.53
C THR A 262 -3.99 19.03 7.91
N ASN A 263 -3.39 19.09 6.72
CA ASN A 263 -3.02 20.34 6.08
C ASN A 263 -4.21 21.01 5.37
N PRO A 264 -4.55 22.27 5.71
CA PRO A 264 -5.66 23.00 5.07
C PRO A 264 -5.55 23.15 3.55
N ILE A 265 -4.35 23.09 2.98
CA ILE A 265 -4.13 23.13 1.53
C ILE A 265 -4.91 22.01 0.83
N ASN A 266 -5.11 20.86 1.47
CA ASN A 266 -5.80 19.74 0.85
C ASN A 266 -7.33 19.89 0.85
N LYS A 267 -7.89 20.89 1.56
CA LYS A 267 -9.33 21.23 1.55
C LYS A 267 -10.27 20.03 1.78
N GLY A 268 -9.82 19.01 2.52
CA GLY A 268 -10.58 17.78 2.79
C GLY A 268 -10.92 16.95 1.53
N LYS A 269 -10.12 17.04 0.47
CA LYS A 269 -10.35 16.35 -0.81
C LYS A 269 -9.15 15.49 -1.20
N ASN A 270 -9.42 14.45 -1.98
CA ASN A 270 -8.38 13.67 -2.66
C ASN A 270 -7.53 14.60 -3.52
N GLN A 271 -6.22 14.36 -3.50
CA GLN A 271 -5.27 15.11 -4.30
C GLN A 271 -4.65 14.23 -5.39
N MET A 272 -4.05 14.88 -6.38
CA MET A 272 -3.37 14.22 -7.49
C MET A 272 -1.95 14.79 -7.61
N LEU A 273 -1.01 13.94 -7.99
CA LEU A 273 0.36 14.31 -8.26
C LEU A 273 0.67 14.14 -9.75
N ASP A 274 1.51 15.02 -10.25
CA ASP A 274 2.18 14.84 -11.52
C ASP A 274 3.59 14.29 -11.23
N ILE A 275 3.97 13.23 -11.95
CA ILE A 275 5.28 12.58 -11.85
C ILE A 275 6.00 12.77 -13.19
N THR A 276 7.14 13.46 -13.15
CA THR A 276 7.96 13.74 -14.32
C THR A 276 9.27 12.97 -14.24
N LEU A 277 9.59 12.22 -15.31
CA LEU A 277 10.91 11.61 -15.47
C LEU A 277 11.69 12.39 -16.52
N THR A 278 12.92 12.79 -16.17
CA THR A 278 13.83 13.48 -17.08
C THR A 278 15.08 12.63 -17.28
N ASN A 279 15.46 12.39 -18.54
CA ASN A 279 16.71 11.72 -18.85
C ASN A 279 17.90 12.69 -18.83
N LYS A 280 19.11 12.15 -18.87
CA LYS A 280 20.34 12.93 -18.88
C LYS A 280 20.48 13.94 -20.04
N ASN A 281 19.72 13.76 -21.12
CA ASN A 281 19.74 14.66 -22.27
C ASN A 281 18.70 15.81 -22.10
N GLY A 282 18.03 15.89 -20.95
CA GLY A 282 17.00 16.88 -20.66
C GLY A 282 15.62 16.57 -21.25
N LYS A 283 15.45 15.44 -21.96
CA LYS A 283 14.12 15.02 -22.45
C LYS A 283 13.30 14.53 -21.25
N PHE A 284 12.09 15.03 -21.13
CA PHE A 284 11.21 14.68 -20.02
C PHE A 284 9.82 14.25 -20.50
N HIS A 285 9.12 13.52 -19.63
CA HIS A 285 7.71 13.21 -19.78
C HIS A 285 7.03 13.21 -18.42
N THR A 286 5.80 13.69 -18.38
CA THR A 286 5.00 13.84 -17.15
C THR A 286 3.73 13.02 -17.29
N ILE A 287 3.38 12.31 -16.22
CA ILE A 287 2.09 11.66 -16.07
C ILE A 287 1.36 12.23 -14.86
N SER A 288 0.03 12.15 -14.85
CA SER A 288 -0.79 12.51 -13.68
C SER A 288 -1.34 11.26 -13.02
N THR A 289 -1.29 11.17 -11.70
CA THR A 289 -1.94 10.09 -10.94
C THR A 289 -3.46 10.19 -11.06
N PRO A 290 -4.20 9.08 -11.13
CA PRO A 290 -5.67 9.12 -11.08
C PRO A 290 -6.22 9.74 -9.80
N LYS A 291 -7.40 10.38 -9.91
CA LYS A 291 -8.06 11.13 -8.84
C LYS A 291 -8.29 10.34 -7.55
N ASP A 292 -8.58 9.05 -7.68
CA ASP A 292 -8.98 8.20 -6.56
C ASP A 292 -7.87 7.22 -6.15
N THR A 293 -6.62 7.49 -6.51
CA THR A 293 -5.46 6.68 -6.12
C THR A 293 -5.38 6.57 -4.59
N TYR A 294 -5.46 5.34 -4.04
CA TYR A 294 -5.64 5.14 -2.60
C TYR A 294 -4.57 5.81 -1.72
N SER A 295 -3.32 5.88 -2.18
CA SER A 295 -2.21 6.48 -1.44
C SER A 295 -2.29 8.00 -1.36
N LEU A 296 -3.12 8.63 -2.20
CA LEU A 296 -3.31 10.08 -2.28
C LEU A 296 -4.75 10.49 -1.90
N GLN A 297 -5.52 9.57 -1.30
CA GLN A 297 -6.87 9.88 -0.83
C GLN A 297 -6.83 10.66 0.48
N TYR A 298 -7.77 11.59 0.61
CA TYR A 298 -8.05 12.24 1.88
C TYR A 298 -8.51 11.20 2.90
N GLN A 299 -7.96 11.30 4.09
CA GLN A 299 -8.30 10.47 5.23
C GLN A 299 -9.23 11.26 6.12
N PRO A 300 -10.54 10.92 6.20
CA PRO A 300 -11.46 11.64 7.06
C PRO A 300 -10.99 11.62 8.51
N GLY A 301 -11.20 12.72 9.22
CA GLY A 301 -10.81 12.86 10.62
C GLY A 301 -10.94 14.30 11.08
N LYS A 302 -10.71 14.51 12.37
CA LYS A 302 -10.77 15.84 12.99
C LYS A 302 -9.64 16.00 14.00
N MET A 303 -9.22 17.24 14.23
CA MET A 303 -8.39 17.57 15.39
C MET A 303 -9.19 17.28 16.66
N THR A 304 -8.65 16.44 17.53
CA THR A 304 -9.33 16.03 18.76
C THR A 304 -8.31 15.80 19.87
N SER A 305 -8.75 15.98 21.11
CA SER A 305 -7.91 15.71 22.28
C SER A 305 -7.98 14.22 22.60
N ILE A 306 -6.87 13.52 22.42
CA ILE A 306 -6.77 12.07 22.63
C ILE A 306 -5.96 11.84 23.91
N ALA A 307 -6.55 11.11 24.86
CA ALA A 307 -5.85 10.62 26.03
C ALA A 307 -4.92 9.47 25.61
N LEU A 308 -3.61 9.63 25.84
CA LEU A 308 -2.62 8.58 25.60
C LEU A 308 -2.23 7.98 26.95
N ARG A 309 -3.01 7.01 27.45
CA ARG A 309 -2.79 6.37 28.77
C ARG A 309 -2.51 7.41 29.88
N ASP A 310 -1.41 7.26 30.61
CA ASP A 310 -1.01 8.07 31.78
C ASP A 310 -0.47 9.47 31.41
N GLU A 311 -0.50 9.85 30.13
CA GLU A 311 -0.13 11.20 29.67
C GLU A 311 -1.35 12.14 29.58
N TYR A 312 -1.10 13.44 29.75
CA TYR A 312 -2.08 14.48 29.43
C TYR A 312 -2.57 14.34 27.98
N ALA A 313 -3.88 14.52 27.79
CA ALA A 313 -4.48 14.44 26.47
C ALA A 313 -3.85 15.45 25.51
N LYS A 314 -3.45 14.99 24.33
CA LYS A 314 -2.81 15.82 23.30
C LYS A 314 -3.79 16.03 22.14
N THR A 315 -3.84 17.26 21.62
CA THR A 315 -4.62 17.57 20.42
C THR A 315 -3.88 17.01 19.19
N MET A 316 -4.47 16.02 18.54
CA MET A 316 -3.91 15.39 17.34
C MET A 316 -5.02 15.02 16.36
N TYR A 317 -4.65 14.61 15.15
CA TYR A 317 -5.63 14.10 14.20
C TYR A 317 -6.24 12.80 14.71
N SER A 318 -7.57 12.67 14.61
CA SER A 318 -8.28 11.53 15.18
C SER A 318 -7.75 10.20 14.65
N ASN A 319 -7.58 10.08 13.33
CA ASN A 319 -7.28 8.80 12.70
C ASN A 319 -5.77 8.57 12.53
N ILE A 320 -5.32 7.40 13.01
CA ILE A 320 -3.99 6.88 12.67
C ILE A 320 -4.03 6.43 11.21
N THR A 321 -3.19 7.01 10.36
CA THR A 321 -3.10 6.63 8.95
C THR A 321 -1.66 6.29 8.58
N PRO A 322 -1.36 5.06 8.09
CA PRO A 322 -0.05 4.74 7.55
C PRO A 322 0.21 5.45 6.22
N LEU A 323 1.50 5.60 5.90
CA LEU A 323 1.92 5.76 4.51
C LEU A 323 1.57 4.48 3.73
N SER A 324 1.41 4.63 2.42
CA SER A 324 1.13 3.51 1.53
C SER A 324 1.87 3.69 0.21
N THR A 325 1.96 2.63 -0.57
CA THR A 325 2.76 2.67 -1.80
C THR A 325 1.94 3.20 -2.97
N LEU A 326 2.32 4.36 -3.50
CA LEU A 326 1.94 4.81 -4.84
C LEU A 326 2.78 4.05 -5.87
N MET A 327 2.14 3.36 -6.81
CA MET A 327 2.81 2.62 -7.88
C MET A 327 2.55 3.26 -9.23
N ILE A 328 3.64 3.61 -9.92
CA ILE A 328 3.59 4.20 -11.24
C ILE A 328 4.23 3.23 -12.25
N PRO A 329 3.44 2.69 -13.21
CA PRO A 329 4.00 1.85 -14.26
C PRO A 329 4.97 2.64 -15.15
N LEU A 330 6.18 2.12 -15.32
CA LEU A 330 7.18 2.72 -16.21
C LEU A 330 6.80 2.62 -17.69
N SER A 331 5.84 1.74 -18.03
CA SER A 331 5.27 1.65 -19.37
C SER A 331 4.64 2.94 -19.86
N GLU A 332 4.12 3.79 -18.95
CA GLU A 332 3.56 5.11 -19.28
C GLU A 332 4.62 6.08 -19.85
N PHE A 333 5.91 5.80 -19.60
CA PHE A 333 7.03 6.62 -20.06
C PHE A 333 7.72 6.04 -21.31
N ASN A 334 7.38 4.82 -21.71
CA ASN A 334 8.01 4.13 -22.83
C ASN A 334 7.87 4.94 -24.12
N ASN A 335 8.96 5.01 -24.89
CA ASN A 335 9.09 5.79 -26.13
C ASN A 335 8.92 7.32 -25.95
N LYS A 336 8.64 7.83 -24.74
CA LYS A 336 8.55 9.26 -24.43
C LYS A 336 9.85 9.78 -23.84
N VAL A 337 10.48 9.02 -22.96
CA VAL A 337 11.80 9.33 -22.36
C VAL A 337 12.70 8.10 -22.39
N ASP A 338 14.02 8.30 -22.45
CA ASP A 338 14.99 7.20 -22.39
C ASP A 338 15.17 6.74 -20.93
N LEU A 339 14.55 5.61 -20.59
CA LEU A 339 14.60 5.02 -19.26
C LEU A 339 15.98 4.45 -18.88
N SER A 340 16.92 4.34 -19.82
CA SER A 340 18.26 3.80 -19.51
C SER A 340 19.16 4.76 -18.75
N LYS A 341 18.82 6.07 -18.75
CA LYS A 341 19.66 7.15 -18.21
C LYS A 341 18.80 8.25 -17.59
N ILE A 342 17.99 7.89 -16.60
CA ILE A 342 17.15 8.86 -15.87
C ILE A 342 18.02 9.66 -14.89
N SER A 343 17.96 10.98 -15.00
CA SER A 343 18.73 11.92 -14.16
C SER A 343 17.88 12.57 -13.09
N THR A 344 16.57 12.70 -13.30
CA THR A 344 15.68 13.38 -12.35
C THR A 344 14.32 12.70 -12.28
N VAL A 345 13.82 12.54 -11.06
CA VAL A 345 12.39 12.33 -10.78
C VAL A 345 11.85 13.62 -10.18
N GLU A 346 10.82 14.21 -10.78
CA GLU A 346 10.16 15.41 -10.27
C GLU A 346 8.73 15.08 -9.85
N ILE A 347 8.30 15.65 -8.72
CA ILE A 347 6.94 15.54 -8.18
C ILE A 347 6.37 16.95 -8.07
N SER A 348 5.16 17.15 -8.59
CA SER A 348 4.43 18.43 -8.53
C SER A 348 2.92 18.16 -8.32
N PRO A 349 2.12 19.16 -7.91
CA PRO A 349 0.67 18.94 -7.81
C PRO A 349 0.10 18.83 -9.24
N SER A 350 -0.87 17.95 -9.43
CA SER A 350 -1.52 17.85 -10.73
C SER A 350 -2.23 19.15 -11.11
N LYS A 351 -2.23 19.50 -12.40
CA LYS A 351 -2.99 20.67 -12.89
C LYS A 351 -4.47 20.63 -12.50
N SER A 352 -5.06 19.44 -12.35
CA SER A 352 -6.46 19.27 -11.96
C SER A 352 -6.76 19.67 -10.52
N THR A 353 -5.79 19.53 -9.61
CA THR A 353 -5.96 19.91 -8.19
C THR A 353 -5.27 21.23 -7.86
N GLY A 354 -4.18 21.55 -8.57
CA GLY A 354 -3.46 22.81 -8.55
C GLY A 354 -2.62 23.07 -7.30
N GLN A 355 -2.80 22.28 -6.26
CA GLN A 355 -2.16 22.40 -4.96
C GLN A 355 -2.19 21.02 -4.27
N GLY A 356 -1.45 20.87 -3.17
CA GLY A 356 -1.52 19.67 -2.35
C GLY A 356 -0.42 19.61 -1.30
N SER A 357 -0.68 18.89 -0.21
CA SER A 357 0.30 18.58 0.82
C SER A 357 0.39 17.07 1.04
N PHE A 358 1.62 16.56 1.01
CA PHE A 358 1.92 15.13 1.07
C PHE A 358 3.11 14.88 1.99
N ILE A 359 3.24 13.63 2.42
CA ILE A 359 4.36 13.16 3.24
C ILE A 359 4.95 11.95 2.52
N LEU A 360 6.25 12.03 2.21
CA LEU A 360 7.00 10.97 1.53
C LEU A 360 8.07 10.41 2.47
N GLN A 361 8.26 9.09 2.44
CA GLN A 361 9.33 8.40 3.16
C GLN A 361 10.41 7.87 2.22
N ASN A 362 10.03 7.20 1.14
CA ASN A 362 11.00 6.60 0.23
C ASN A 362 10.50 6.53 -1.21
N MET A 363 11.43 6.26 -2.12
CA MET A 363 11.19 6.03 -3.53
C MET A 363 12.10 4.89 -4.00
N TYR A 364 11.54 3.95 -4.75
CA TYR A 364 12.27 2.77 -5.24
C TYR A 364 11.74 2.27 -6.58
N LEU A 365 12.58 1.53 -7.29
CA LEU A 365 12.22 0.81 -8.50
C LEU A 365 11.96 -0.66 -8.19
N SER A 366 10.96 -1.24 -8.84
CA SER A 366 10.56 -2.62 -8.64
C SER A 366 10.10 -3.27 -9.94
N TYR A 367 10.07 -4.61 -9.93
CA TYR A 367 9.45 -5.42 -10.97
C TYR A 367 8.20 -6.09 -10.39
N ILE A 368 7.05 -5.44 -10.53
CA ILE A 368 5.77 -5.90 -9.96
C ILE A 368 5.04 -6.82 -10.94
N ASN A 369 5.39 -6.80 -12.22
CA ASN A 369 4.72 -7.48 -13.34
C ASN A 369 3.26 -7.01 -13.47
N ASN A 370 3.06 -5.71 -13.66
CA ASN A 370 1.75 -5.06 -13.85
C ASN A 370 1.07 -5.37 -15.20
N ASN A 371 1.41 -6.50 -15.85
CA ASN A 371 0.78 -6.97 -17.09
C ASN A 371 -0.74 -7.26 -16.93
N SER A 372 -1.30 -7.18 -15.73
CA SER A 372 -2.74 -7.18 -15.50
C SER A 372 -3.44 -5.91 -16.03
N LYS A 373 -2.76 -4.75 -16.13
CA LYS A 373 -3.33 -3.54 -16.78
C LYS A 373 -3.43 -3.68 -18.32
N ALA A 374 -2.68 -4.60 -18.94
CA ALA A 374 -2.79 -4.90 -20.37
C ALA A 374 -3.98 -5.81 -20.71
N LYS A 375 -4.72 -6.31 -19.71
CA LYS A 375 -6.01 -6.99 -19.88
C LYS A 375 -7.13 -6.20 -19.21
N SER A 376 -7.27 -4.91 -19.52
CA SER A 376 -8.65 -4.44 -19.63
C SER A 376 -9.25 -5.22 -20.80
N LEU A 377 -10.16 -6.15 -20.51
CA LEU A 377 -11.02 -6.67 -21.56
C LEU A 377 -11.67 -5.45 -22.18
N ASN A 378 -11.29 -5.17 -23.42
CA ASN A 378 -11.87 -4.09 -24.20
C ASN A 378 -13.36 -4.44 -24.36
N LEU A 379 -14.19 -3.92 -23.44
CA LEU A 379 -15.63 -4.20 -23.37
C LEU A 379 -16.30 -3.87 -24.72
N ASN A 380 -15.77 -2.88 -25.43
CA ASN A 380 -16.22 -2.52 -26.77
C ASN A 380 -16.00 -3.66 -27.76
N SER A 381 -14.92 -4.44 -27.67
CA SER A 381 -14.71 -5.62 -28.52
C SER A 381 -15.76 -6.69 -28.28
N ILE A 382 -16.05 -7.02 -27.02
CA ILE A 382 -17.08 -8.03 -26.68
C ILE A 382 -18.46 -7.56 -27.13
N ILE A 383 -18.81 -6.29 -26.89
CA ILE A 383 -20.09 -5.71 -27.32
C ILE A 383 -20.20 -5.77 -28.85
N ILE A 384 -19.13 -5.44 -29.59
CA ILE A 384 -19.09 -5.55 -31.06
C ILE A 384 -19.27 -7.00 -31.51
N TYR A 385 -18.61 -7.98 -30.88
CA TYR A 385 -18.76 -9.40 -31.23
C TYR A 385 -20.17 -9.92 -30.93
N VAL A 386 -20.76 -9.54 -29.80
CA VAL A 386 -22.13 -9.92 -29.42
C VAL A 386 -23.15 -9.30 -30.39
N LEU A 387 -22.98 -8.04 -30.77
CA LEU A 387 -23.81 -7.36 -31.78
C LEU A 387 -23.68 -8.00 -33.16
N ALA A 388 -22.45 -8.27 -33.62
CA ALA A 388 -22.22 -8.93 -34.90
C ALA A 388 -22.84 -10.34 -34.95
N PHE A 389 -22.76 -11.07 -33.85
CA PHE A 389 -23.35 -12.42 -33.72
C PHE A 389 -24.88 -12.37 -33.71
N THR A 390 -25.49 -11.43 -32.99
CA THR A 390 -26.96 -11.25 -32.98
C THR A 390 -27.50 -10.81 -34.34
N VAL A 391 -26.83 -9.88 -35.02
CA VAL A 391 -27.22 -9.48 -36.39
C VAL A 391 -27.14 -10.66 -37.36
N SER A 392 -26.08 -11.48 -37.27
CA SER A 392 -25.92 -12.67 -38.12
C SER A 392 -27.04 -13.70 -37.89
N LEU A 393 -27.45 -13.92 -36.64
CA LEU A 393 -28.57 -14.82 -36.32
C LEU A 393 -29.91 -14.30 -36.84
N ILE A 394 -30.15 -12.99 -36.78
CA ILE A 394 -31.36 -12.38 -37.32
C ILE A 394 -31.42 -12.52 -38.85
N ILE A 395 -30.31 -12.26 -39.53
CA ILE A 395 -30.22 -12.43 -41.00
C ILE A 395 -30.46 -13.89 -41.38
N LEU A 396 -29.84 -14.82 -40.67
CA LEU A 396 -30.01 -16.26 -40.90
C LEU A 396 -31.48 -16.69 -40.68
N PHE A 397 -32.12 -16.19 -39.62
CA PHE A 397 -33.53 -16.46 -39.36
C PHE A 397 -34.45 -15.94 -40.47
N ILE A 398 -34.20 -14.72 -40.97
CA ILE A 398 -34.96 -14.12 -42.08
C ILE A 398 -34.78 -14.95 -43.37
N LEU A 399 -33.55 -15.35 -43.69
CA LEU A 399 -33.24 -16.19 -44.85
C LEU A 399 -33.93 -17.56 -44.77
N ILE A 400 -33.85 -18.23 -43.62
CA ILE A 400 -34.53 -19.52 -43.38
C ILE A 400 -36.05 -19.36 -43.54
N ARG A 401 -36.64 -18.32 -42.96
CA ARG A 401 -38.08 -18.05 -43.12
C ARG A 401 -38.47 -17.83 -44.58
N LYS A 402 -37.64 -17.13 -45.36
CA LYS A 402 -37.88 -16.85 -46.78
C LYS A 402 -37.78 -18.13 -47.62
N ILE A 403 -36.82 -19.01 -47.32
CA ILE A 403 -36.66 -20.32 -47.97
C ILE A 403 -37.84 -21.25 -47.65
N ILE A 404 -38.28 -21.30 -46.39
CA ILE A 404 -39.44 -22.13 -45.99
C ILE A 404 -40.70 -21.64 -46.70
N LYS A 405 -40.93 -20.33 -46.77
CA LYS A 405 -42.11 -19.75 -47.43
C LYS A 405 -42.13 -19.97 -48.95
N HIS A 406 -40.97 -20.15 -49.58
CA HIS A 406 -40.83 -20.45 -51.00
C HIS A 406 -40.99 -21.94 -51.35
N LYS A 407 -40.92 -22.85 -50.37
CA LYS A 407 -41.15 -24.30 -50.57
C LYS A 407 -42.61 -24.71 -50.35
N THR A 408 -43.45 -23.79 -49.88
CA THR A 408 -44.88 -24.02 -49.57
C THR A 408 -45.84 -23.40 -50.58
N ASN A 409 -45.34 -22.89 -51.70
CA ASN A 409 -46.06 -22.59 -52.95
C ASN A 409 -45.47 -23.46 -54.05
#